data_AF-A0A7W0MSV1-F1
#
_entry.id   AF-A0A7W0MSV1-F1
#
_cell.length_a   1.000
_cell.length_b   1.000
_cell.length_c   1.000
_cell.angle_alpha   90.00
_cell.angle_beta   90.00
_cell.angle_gamma   90.00
#
_symmetry.space_group_name_H-M   'P 1'
#
loop_
_entity.id
_entity.type
_entity.pdbx_description
1 polymer ?
#
loop_
_entity_poly.entity_id
_entity_poly.type
_entity_poly.pdbx_seq_one_letter_code
_entity_poly.pdbx_strand_id
1 'polypeptide(L)'
;FWAPHWATDDAPGPRARTDIDPAAYADFAAAVARRYAGDFTPPAPPADAPPPAPSQDEELLDSLLGPGSPFRGSIGPRRAAAAQAPGPLPRVDQFALYNEPNHQALLLPQWSGQTPVSPQRYRQMVQAAYPAVKSVSPGAAVLIGNTSSTGGRRRGAGSVAPLEFVRELACVDSRFRPRTTPECNGFQAVPGDGFAHHPYSQNEKPSRRSSPRTERGDVRIADLPVLAHTLDRLVKLGRLAPGNRAIHLTEFGYETERVPGRPTISQATQARWLTWAEYLADRVPAVRSFAQFLLRDQAKAPQRVSDSTSRPFGEFSTGLLRSDGSEKIAARTFQAGLFAERRRGGRTLLYGRLRLGPGVKTIVVQRRVGRQAWRRVARVRADGRATFTRTVRHRGAARYRLTYPGARGRRAAGLPVTPVLAGR
;
A
#
# COMPACT_ATOMS: atom_id res chain seq x y z
N PHE A 1 -8.17 10.26 -1.83
CA PHE A 1 -8.02 11.68 -1.41
C PHE A 1 -8.95 11.96 -0.23
N TRP A 2 -8.68 13.01 0.54
CA TRP A 2 -9.45 13.39 1.75
C TRP A 2 -10.65 14.24 1.40
N ALA A 3 -11.67 14.26 2.24
CA ALA A 3 -12.74 15.24 2.10
C ALA A 3 -12.20 16.65 2.45
N PRO A 4 -12.50 17.65 1.62
CA PRO A 4 -12.14 19.03 1.91
C PRO A 4 -13.01 19.56 3.06
N HIS A 5 -12.54 20.62 3.73
CA HIS A 5 -13.25 21.20 4.89
C HIS A 5 -14.66 21.72 4.55
N TRP A 6 -14.92 22.14 3.31
CA TRP A 6 -16.26 22.58 2.92
C TRP A 6 -17.26 21.44 2.71
N ALA A 7 -16.79 20.18 2.71
CA ALA A 7 -17.65 19.00 2.66
C ALA A 7 -17.99 18.44 4.05
N THR A 8 -17.67 19.17 5.12
CA THR A 8 -17.91 18.80 6.52
C THR A 8 -18.22 20.06 7.34
N ASP A 9 -18.84 19.88 8.51
CA ASP A 9 -19.02 20.93 9.50
C ASP A 9 -17.82 21.05 10.46
N ASP A 10 -16.76 20.26 10.27
CA ASP A 10 -15.56 20.33 11.10
C ASP A 10 -14.82 21.66 10.90
N ALA A 11 -14.46 22.29 12.02
CA ALA A 11 -13.52 23.40 12.01
C ALA A 11 -12.18 22.98 11.33
N PRO A 12 -11.45 23.92 10.70
CA PRO A 12 -10.08 23.69 10.26
C PRO A 12 -9.25 23.13 11.42
N GLY A 13 -8.64 21.96 11.22
CA GLY A 13 -8.10 21.22 12.36
C GLY A 13 -7.86 19.75 12.07
N PRO A 14 -8.16 18.85 13.02
CA PRO A 14 -7.59 17.50 13.09
C PRO A 14 -7.75 16.70 11.80
N ARG A 15 -6.92 15.67 11.67
CA ARG A 15 -6.88 14.79 10.51
C ARG A 15 -8.25 14.12 10.26
N ALA A 16 -8.99 13.77 11.31
CA ALA A 16 -10.32 13.16 11.19
C ALA A 16 -11.34 14.11 10.54
N ARG A 17 -12.29 13.53 9.82
CA ARG A 17 -13.48 14.24 9.33
C ARG A 17 -14.75 13.60 9.89
N THR A 18 -15.69 14.42 10.32
CA THR A 18 -17.01 14.03 10.80
C THR A 18 -18.06 14.36 9.75
N ASP A 19 -19.18 13.63 9.73
CA ASP A 19 -20.41 14.02 9.01
C ASP A 19 -20.21 14.54 7.57
N ILE A 20 -19.30 13.91 6.82
CA ILE A 20 -18.98 14.33 5.45
C ILE A 20 -20.22 14.27 4.57
N ASP A 21 -20.58 15.39 3.94
CA ASP A 21 -21.65 15.47 2.95
C ASP A 21 -21.23 14.68 1.68
N PRO A 22 -21.99 13.63 1.29
CA PRO A 22 -21.65 12.82 0.12
C PRO A 22 -21.66 13.57 -1.21
N ALA A 23 -22.56 14.54 -1.39
CA ALA A 23 -22.66 15.33 -2.61
C ALA A 23 -21.49 16.31 -2.74
N ALA A 24 -21.16 17.03 -1.66
CA ALA A 24 -19.98 17.87 -1.60
C ALA A 24 -18.69 17.07 -1.84
N TYR A 25 -18.59 15.88 -1.25
CA TYR A 25 -17.47 14.98 -1.51
C TYR A 25 -17.41 14.51 -2.97
N ALA A 26 -18.56 14.28 -3.62
CA ALA A 26 -18.64 13.92 -5.04
C ALA A 26 -18.20 15.08 -5.94
N ASP A 27 -18.59 16.32 -5.64
CA ASP A 27 -18.14 17.51 -6.35
C ASP A 27 -16.63 17.69 -6.25
N PHE A 28 -16.07 17.48 -5.06
CA PHE A 28 -14.62 17.46 -4.87
C PHE A 28 -13.95 16.35 -5.69
N ALA A 29 -14.49 15.14 -5.66
CA ALA A 29 -13.96 14.00 -6.41
C ALA A 29 -13.95 14.27 -7.93
N ALA A 30 -15.03 14.87 -8.45
CA ALA A 30 -15.10 15.30 -9.85
C ALA A 30 -14.10 16.41 -10.17
N ALA A 31 -13.91 17.40 -9.27
CA ALA A 31 -12.91 18.45 -9.45
C ALA A 31 -11.48 17.89 -9.50
N VAL A 32 -11.16 16.92 -8.63
CA VAL A 32 -9.88 16.20 -8.67
C VAL A 32 -9.74 15.42 -9.97
N ALA A 33 -10.78 14.71 -10.41
CA ALA A 33 -10.76 13.99 -11.68
C ALA A 33 -10.50 14.93 -12.88
N ARG A 34 -11.15 16.11 -12.92
CA ARG A 34 -10.94 17.13 -13.96
C ARG A 34 -9.52 17.68 -13.94
N ARG A 35 -9.01 18.00 -12.75
CA ARG A 35 -7.63 18.50 -12.57
C ARG A 35 -6.58 17.53 -13.12
N TYR A 36 -6.85 16.23 -13.06
CA TYR A 36 -5.92 15.19 -13.51
C TYR A 36 -6.45 14.40 -14.71
N ALA A 37 -7.26 15.04 -15.56
CA ALA A 37 -7.79 14.41 -16.79
C ALA A 37 -6.74 14.31 -17.91
N GLY A 38 -5.61 15.01 -17.79
CA GLY A 38 -4.54 15.01 -18.79
C GLY A 38 -4.53 16.22 -19.72
N ASP A 39 -5.50 17.12 -19.59
CA ASP A 39 -5.72 18.34 -20.37
C ASP A 39 -5.73 19.62 -19.52
N PHE A 40 -5.92 19.49 -18.20
CA PHE A 40 -5.90 20.62 -17.28
C PHE A 40 -4.49 21.23 -17.17
N THR A 41 -4.37 22.48 -17.58
CA THR A 41 -3.14 23.26 -17.46
C THR A 41 -3.23 24.17 -16.23
N PRO A 42 -2.33 24.01 -15.23
CA PRO A 42 -2.28 24.94 -14.10
C PRO A 42 -2.02 26.36 -14.58
N PRO A 43 -2.64 27.38 -13.96
CA PRO A 43 -2.30 28.77 -14.27
C PRO A 43 -0.81 29.00 -14.02
N ALA A 44 -0.18 29.83 -14.87
CA ALA A 44 1.23 30.17 -14.73
C ALA A 44 1.47 30.78 -13.34
N PRO A 45 2.55 30.39 -12.65
CA PRO A 45 2.96 31.12 -11.45
C PRO A 45 3.28 32.57 -11.82
N PRO A 46 3.20 33.52 -10.86
CA PRO A 46 3.61 34.91 -11.09
C PRO A 46 5.00 34.97 -11.73
N ALA A 47 5.22 35.95 -12.62
CA ALA A 47 6.44 36.05 -13.44
C ALA A 47 7.76 36.03 -12.63
N ASP A 48 7.71 36.46 -11.37
CA ASP A 48 8.86 36.57 -10.48
C ASP A 48 9.03 35.38 -9.52
N ALA A 49 8.23 34.32 -9.68
CA ALA A 49 8.32 33.15 -8.82
C ALA A 49 9.53 32.26 -9.23
N PRO A 50 10.44 31.92 -8.30
CA PRO A 50 11.53 31.00 -8.60
C PRO A 50 10.97 29.62 -8.98
N PRO A 51 11.58 28.91 -9.95
CA PRO A 51 11.15 27.55 -10.28
C PRO A 51 11.25 26.66 -9.04
N PRO A 52 10.28 25.78 -8.79
CA PRO A 52 10.36 24.86 -7.67
C PRO A 52 11.59 23.97 -7.85
N ALA A 53 12.41 23.84 -6.80
CA ALA A 53 13.52 22.91 -6.80
C ALA A 53 12.98 21.48 -7.05
N PRO A 54 13.65 20.65 -7.88
CA PRO A 54 13.28 19.26 -8.03
C PRO A 54 13.23 18.59 -6.65
N SER A 55 12.22 17.77 -6.42
CA SER A 55 12.13 17.09 -5.13
C SER A 55 13.26 16.08 -5.03
N GLN A 56 13.90 15.97 -3.86
CA GLN A 56 14.95 14.97 -3.63
C GLN A 56 14.46 13.52 -3.84
N ASP A 57 13.14 13.32 -3.84
CA ASP A 57 12.49 12.04 -4.07
C ASP A 57 12.46 11.66 -5.56
N GLU A 58 12.44 12.65 -6.46
CA GLU A 58 12.45 12.45 -7.92
C GLU A 58 13.78 11.85 -8.40
N GLU A 59 14.90 12.42 -7.96
CA GLU A 59 16.25 11.93 -8.28
C GLU A 59 16.49 10.49 -7.79
N LEU A 60 15.93 10.17 -6.62
CA LEU A 60 16.01 8.82 -6.07
C LEU A 60 15.17 7.82 -6.89
N LEU A 61 13.94 8.17 -7.26
CA LEU A 61 13.08 7.28 -8.04
C LEU A 61 13.73 6.90 -9.37
N ASP A 62 14.39 7.85 -10.02
CA ASP A 62 15.20 7.61 -11.22
C ASP A 62 16.37 6.66 -10.96
N SER A 63 17.06 6.80 -9.81
CA SER A 63 18.14 5.89 -9.44
C SER A 63 17.67 4.44 -9.21
N LEU A 64 16.47 4.27 -8.63
CA LEU A 64 15.95 2.96 -8.21
C LEU A 64 15.29 2.19 -9.36
N LEU A 65 14.58 2.89 -10.24
CA LEU A 65 13.81 2.29 -11.33
C LEU A 65 14.54 2.35 -12.68
N GLY A 66 15.68 3.04 -12.71
CA GLY A 66 16.41 3.42 -13.90
C GLY A 66 15.80 4.68 -14.53
N PRO A 67 16.63 5.55 -15.13
CA PRO A 67 16.12 6.70 -15.88
C PRO A 67 15.26 6.21 -17.04
N GLY A 68 14.06 6.77 -17.18
CA GLY A 68 13.19 6.51 -18.33
C GLY A 68 12.43 5.18 -18.31
N SER A 69 11.97 4.69 -17.15
CA SER A 69 10.91 3.67 -17.11
C SER A 69 9.58 4.36 -17.43
N PRO A 70 9.05 4.24 -18.65
CA PRO A 70 7.83 4.93 -19.00
C PRO A 70 6.66 4.10 -18.47
N PHE A 71 5.83 4.68 -17.61
CA PHE A 71 4.41 4.66 -17.99
C PHE A 71 4.38 5.26 -19.39
N ARG A 72 3.88 4.51 -20.39
CA ARG A 72 3.98 4.88 -21.81
C ARG A 72 3.41 6.29 -22.03
N GLY A 73 4.34 7.23 -22.11
CA GLY A 73 4.23 8.63 -22.48
C GLY A 73 5.67 9.13 -22.52
N SER A 74 6.20 9.36 -23.73
CA SER A 74 7.61 9.60 -24.03
C SER A 74 8.13 10.91 -23.44
N ILE A 75 9.14 10.89 -22.56
CA ILE A 75 10.05 12.04 -22.38
C ILE A 75 11.48 11.52 -22.16
N GLY A 76 12.38 11.96 -23.04
CA GLY A 76 13.83 11.73 -22.97
C GLY A 76 14.51 12.57 -21.88
N PRO A 77 15.85 12.71 -21.92
CA PRO A 77 16.62 13.26 -20.80
C PRO A 77 16.26 14.73 -20.57
N ARG A 78 15.75 15.07 -19.38
CA ARG A 78 15.66 16.47 -18.95
C ARG A 78 17.07 16.96 -18.57
N ARG A 79 17.73 17.62 -19.52
CA ARG A 79 18.57 18.80 -19.20
C ARG A 79 17.71 19.73 -18.34
N ALA A 80 18.30 20.40 -17.34
CA ALA A 80 17.64 21.43 -16.54
C ALA A 80 16.70 22.25 -17.42
N ALA A 81 15.40 22.00 -17.32
CA ALA A 81 14.43 22.59 -18.21
C ALA A 81 14.28 24.03 -17.76
N ALA A 82 14.68 24.97 -18.63
CA ALA A 82 14.14 26.32 -18.61
C ALA A 82 12.63 26.23 -18.38
N ALA A 83 12.07 27.10 -17.54
CA ALA A 83 10.67 27.12 -17.15
C ALA A 83 9.76 26.90 -18.38
N GLN A 84 9.33 25.65 -18.59
CA GLN A 84 8.32 25.36 -19.58
C GLN A 84 7.04 26.01 -19.06
N ALA A 85 6.39 26.82 -19.91
CA ALA A 85 5.01 27.22 -19.66
C ALA A 85 4.24 25.96 -19.24
N PRO A 86 3.44 26.02 -18.16
CA PRO A 86 2.84 24.84 -17.59
C PRO A 86 2.07 24.12 -18.70
N GLY A 87 2.53 22.92 -19.05
CA GLY A 87 1.74 22.01 -19.87
C GLY A 87 0.61 21.41 -19.04
N PRO A 88 -0.30 20.67 -19.66
CA PRO A 88 -1.32 19.97 -18.91
C PRO A 88 -0.72 19.00 -17.89
N LEU A 89 -1.35 18.89 -16.73
CA LEU A 89 -0.98 17.92 -15.71
C LEU A 89 -1.10 16.49 -16.27
N PRO A 90 -0.22 15.56 -15.86
CA PRO A 90 -0.35 14.16 -16.26
C PRO A 90 -1.72 13.58 -15.88
N ARG A 91 -2.28 12.76 -16.77
CA ARG A 91 -3.50 12.02 -16.51
C ARG A 91 -3.31 11.05 -15.33
N VAL A 92 -4.27 11.03 -14.41
CA VAL A 92 -4.35 10.01 -13.36
C VAL A 92 -5.28 8.88 -13.80
N ASP A 93 -4.74 7.66 -13.84
CA ASP A 93 -5.48 6.44 -14.24
C ASP A 93 -6.19 5.74 -13.08
N GLN A 94 -5.93 6.16 -11.84
CA GLN A 94 -6.49 5.52 -10.66
C GLN A 94 -6.73 6.51 -9.53
N PHE A 95 -7.95 6.49 -8.98
CA PHE A 95 -8.35 7.28 -7.83
C PHE A 95 -8.74 6.34 -6.68
N ALA A 96 -8.23 6.57 -5.48
CA ALA A 96 -8.71 5.91 -4.27
C ALA A 96 -9.63 6.85 -3.48
N LEU A 97 -10.89 6.43 -3.30
CA LEU A 97 -11.89 7.21 -2.57
C LEU A 97 -11.65 7.07 -1.06
N TYR A 98 -11.27 8.20 -0.44
CA TYR A 98 -10.99 8.34 0.98
C TYR A 98 -9.77 7.57 1.50
N ASN A 99 -9.31 7.89 2.72
CA ASN A 99 -8.23 7.18 3.41
C ASN A 99 -8.73 6.52 4.68
N GLU A 100 -8.60 5.19 4.78
CA GLU A 100 -9.00 4.35 5.92
C GLU A 100 -10.31 4.79 6.60
N PRO A 101 -11.44 4.74 5.89
CA PRO A 101 -12.75 5.11 6.44
C PRO A 101 -13.17 4.25 7.64
N ASN A 102 -12.50 3.12 7.88
CA ASN A 102 -12.69 2.28 9.06
C ASN A 102 -11.85 2.72 10.28
N HIS A 103 -11.05 3.80 10.17
CA HIS A 103 -10.14 4.24 11.22
C HIS A 103 -10.62 5.54 11.89
N GLN A 104 -10.68 5.54 13.23
CA GLN A 104 -11.23 6.67 14.01
C GLN A 104 -10.48 8.00 13.84
N ALA A 105 -9.18 7.94 13.51
CA ALA A 105 -8.38 9.14 13.27
C ALA A 105 -8.68 9.82 11.91
N LEU A 106 -9.59 9.24 11.12
CA LEU A 106 -9.76 9.55 9.70
C LEU A 106 -11.21 9.80 9.33
N LEU A 107 -12.15 8.95 9.78
CA LEU A 107 -13.58 9.17 9.58
C LEU A 107 -14.31 9.02 10.91
N LEU A 108 -15.23 9.93 11.21
CA LEU A 108 -16.07 9.89 12.39
C LEU A 108 -17.55 10.16 12.03
N PRO A 109 -18.49 9.72 12.89
CA PRO A 109 -18.30 8.73 13.95
C PRO A 109 -18.03 7.32 13.37
N GLN A 110 -17.27 6.49 14.10
CA GLN A 110 -17.10 5.08 13.76
C GLN A 110 -18.29 4.22 14.23
N TRP A 111 -18.88 4.56 15.38
CA TRP A 111 -19.92 3.79 16.05
C TRP A 111 -21.06 4.67 16.54
N SER A 112 -22.27 4.11 16.58
CA SER A 112 -23.40 4.58 17.39
C SER A 112 -23.76 3.46 18.36
N GLY A 113 -23.45 3.65 19.65
CA GLY A 113 -23.45 2.55 20.61
C GLY A 113 -22.54 1.40 20.15
N GLN A 114 -23.11 0.21 19.91
CA GLN A 114 -22.39 -0.94 19.38
C GLN A 114 -22.55 -1.15 17.86
N THR A 115 -23.24 -0.25 17.18
CA THR A 115 -23.49 -0.34 15.73
C THR A 115 -22.40 0.41 14.97
N PRO A 116 -21.67 -0.23 14.05
CA PRO A 116 -20.66 0.46 13.25
C PRO A 116 -21.35 1.32 12.18
N VAL A 117 -21.23 2.65 12.28
CA VAL A 117 -21.92 3.60 11.39
C VAL A 117 -21.02 4.18 10.29
N SER A 118 -19.69 4.15 10.47
CA SER A 118 -18.75 4.56 9.42
C SER A 118 -18.88 3.81 8.09
N PRO A 119 -19.23 2.50 8.04
CA PRO A 119 -19.39 1.80 6.76
C PRO A 119 -20.56 2.32 5.92
N GLN A 120 -21.66 2.71 6.56
CA GLN A 120 -22.82 3.30 5.88
C GLN A 120 -22.48 4.69 5.32
N ARG A 121 -21.85 5.54 6.14
CA ARG A 121 -21.43 6.89 5.72
C ARG A 121 -20.48 6.81 4.52
N TYR A 122 -19.49 5.94 4.62
CA TYR A 122 -18.58 5.69 3.50
C TYR A 122 -19.30 5.11 2.27
N ARG A 123 -20.31 4.24 2.44
CA ARG A 123 -21.14 3.76 1.32
C ARG A 123 -21.78 4.92 0.55
N GLN A 124 -22.39 5.87 1.27
CA GLN A 124 -23.02 7.03 0.65
C GLN A 124 -22.01 7.90 -0.10
N MET A 125 -20.83 8.14 0.50
CA MET A 125 -19.71 8.84 -0.17
C MET A 125 -19.29 8.13 -1.46
N VAL A 126 -19.16 6.81 -1.45
CA VAL A 126 -18.79 6.01 -2.62
C VAL A 126 -19.88 6.06 -3.70
N GLN A 127 -21.14 5.92 -3.30
CA GLN A 127 -22.29 5.96 -4.23
C GLN A 127 -22.42 7.32 -4.94
N ALA A 128 -22.07 8.42 -4.27
CA ALA A 128 -22.07 9.75 -4.87
C ALA A 128 -20.79 10.02 -5.69
N ALA A 129 -19.61 9.72 -5.14
CA ALA A 129 -18.34 10.08 -5.78
C ALA A 129 -17.96 9.18 -6.97
N TYR A 130 -18.31 7.89 -6.95
CA TYR A 130 -17.97 6.98 -8.06
C TYR A 130 -18.53 7.47 -9.41
N PRO A 131 -19.85 7.72 -9.58
CA PRO A 131 -20.37 8.22 -10.85
C PRO A 131 -19.85 9.63 -11.20
N ALA A 132 -19.60 10.49 -10.20
CA ALA A 132 -19.05 11.82 -10.42
C ALA A 132 -17.61 11.80 -10.97
N VAL A 133 -16.77 10.87 -10.52
CA VAL A 133 -15.44 10.64 -11.12
C VAL A 133 -15.59 10.04 -12.52
N LYS A 134 -16.48 9.07 -12.70
CA LYS A 134 -16.68 8.38 -13.98
C LYS A 134 -17.25 9.28 -15.08
N SER A 135 -18.04 10.31 -14.75
CA SER A 135 -18.55 11.26 -15.74
C SER A 135 -17.47 12.14 -16.35
N VAL A 136 -16.36 12.35 -15.62
CA VAL A 136 -15.20 13.13 -16.08
C VAL A 136 -14.14 12.21 -16.69
N SER A 137 -13.81 11.13 -16.00
CA SER A 137 -12.71 10.23 -16.33
C SER A 137 -13.22 8.78 -16.40
N PRO A 138 -14.02 8.41 -17.43
CA PRO A 138 -14.67 7.09 -17.50
C PRO A 138 -13.67 5.92 -17.52
N GLY A 139 -12.48 6.14 -18.09
CA GLY A 139 -11.41 5.14 -18.15
C GLY A 139 -10.57 5.00 -16.88
N ALA A 140 -10.67 5.92 -15.91
CA ALA A 140 -9.89 5.84 -14.67
C ALA A 140 -10.48 4.81 -13.71
N ALA A 141 -9.64 3.97 -13.09
CA ALA A 141 -10.06 3.03 -12.07
C ALA A 141 -10.40 3.77 -10.77
N VAL A 142 -11.58 3.52 -10.20
CA VAL A 142 -12.00 4.09 -8.92
C VAL A 142 -11.97 2.99 -7.86
N LEU A 143 -10.99 3.09 -6.96
CA LEU A 143 -10.80 2.19 -5.83
C LEU A 143 -11.63 2.63 -4.63
N ILE A 144 -12.26 1.66 -3.98
CA ILE A 144 -13.04 1.85 -2.74
C ILE A 144 -12.43 1.04 -1.58
N GLY A 145 -13.02 1.17 -0.40
CA GLY A 145 -12.57 0.51 0.81
C GLY A 145 -11.46 1.31 1.46
N ASN A 146 -10.24 1.19 0.93
CA ASN A 146 -9.02 1.81 1.44
C ASN A 146 -8.79 1.60 2.94
N THR A 147 -9.15 0.42 3.47
CA THR A 147 -9.22 0.17 4.91
C THR A 147 -7.83 0.04 5.56
N SER A 148 -7.69 0.52 6.79
CA SER A 148 -6.57 0.18 7.68
C SER A 148 -6.57 -1.33 8.02
N SER A 149 -5.53 -1.85 8.66
CA SER A 149 -5.40 -3.29 8.95
C SER A 149 -6.15 -3.78 10.19
N THR A 150 -6.51 -2.91 11.13
CA THR A 150 -6.98 -3.33 12.47
C THR A 150 -8.14 -2.49 13.02
N GLY A 151 -9.06 -3.14 13.74
CA GLY A 151 -10.11 -2.48 14.52
C GLY A 151 -9.74 -2.25 15.99
N GLY A 152 -10.62 -1.55 16.70
CA GLY A 152 -10.59 -1.43 18.15
C GLY A 152 -10.82 -2.78 18.85
N ARG A 153 -10.22 -2.96 20.03
CA ARG A 153 -10.34 -4.22 20.81
C ARG A 153 -11.67 -4.35 21.53
N ARG A 154 -12.36 -3.23 21.77
CA ARG A 154 -13.70 -3.17 22.37
C ARG A 154 -14.70 -2.75 21.31
N ARG A 155 -15.75 -3.55 21.09
CA ARG A 155 -16.84 -3.20 20.18
C ARG A 155 -17.52 -1.90 20.62
N GLY A 156 -17.93 -1.06 19.67
CA GLY A 156 -18.53 0.24 19.97
C GLY A 156 -17.52 1.34 20.30
N ALA A 157 -16.21 1.07 20.18
CA ALA A 157 -15.16 2.05 20.43
C ALA A 157 -14.00 1.85 19.46
N GLY A 158 -13.34 2.96 19.09
CA GLY A 158 -12.20 2.89 18.19
C GLY A 158 -12.58 2.67 16.73
N SER A 159 -11.59 2.24 15.95
CA SER A 159 -11.72 1.86 14.55
C SER A 159 -12.61 0.61 14.37
N VAL A 160 -13.34 0.51 13.27
CA VAL A 160 -14.08 -0.71 12.89
C VAL A 160 -13.12 -1.72 12.25
N ALA A 161 -13.20 -2.99 12.63
CA ALA A 161 -12.34 -4.03 12.07
C ALA A 161 -12.59 -4.20 10.55
N PRO A 162 -11.57 -4.38 9.69
CA PRO A 162 -11.75 -4.35 8.22
C PRO A 162 -12.77 -5.33 7.66
N LEU A 163 -12.80 -6.58 8.16
CA LEU A 163 -13.81 -7.56 7.72
C LEU A 163 -15.21 -7.29 8.26
N GLU A 164 -15.34 -6.55 9.37
CA GLU A 164 -16.65 -6.03 9.81
C GLU A 164 -17.05 -4.88 8.90
N PHE A 165 -16.17 -3.89 8.72
CA PHE A 165 -16.39 -2.73 7.86
C PHE A 165 -16.87 -3.13 6.46
N VAL A 166 -16.21 -4.08 5.78
CA VAL A 166 -16.59 -4.48 4.42
C VAL A 166 -17.94 -5.21 4.36
N ARG A 167 -18.32 -5.95 5.41
CA ARG A 167 -19.63 -6.62 5.48
C ARG A 167 -20.75 -5.60 5.70
N GLU A 168 -20.53 -4.63 6.58
CA GLU A 168 -21.47 -3.54 6.85
C GLU A 168 -21.63 -2.59 5.66
N LEU A 169 -20.51 -2.26 4.99
CA LEU A 169 -20.48 -1.54 3.71
C LEU A 169 -21.37 -2.24 2.69
N ALA A 170 -21.36 -3.57 2.67
CA ALA A 170 -22.14 -4.41 1.78
C ALA A 170 -23.55 -4.80 2.32
N CYS A 171 -23.99 -4.23 3.45
CA CYS A 171 -25.28 -4.54 4.08
C CYS A 171 -25.53 -6.03 4.36
N VAL A 172 -24.51 -6.75 4.85
CA VAL A 172 -24.65 -8.14 5.28
C VAL A 172 -24.10 -8.38 6.68
N ASP A 173 -24.67 -9.37 7.37
CA ASP A 173 -24.20 -9.80 8.68
C ASP A 173 -22.92 -10.67 8.59
N SER A 174 -22.45 -11.19 9.73
CA SER A 174 -21.28 -12.09 9.78
C SER A 174 -21.44 -13.43 9.08
N ARG A 175 -22.66 -13.82 8.74
CA ARG A 175 -23.00 -15.02 7.97
C ARG A 175 -23.29 -14.69 6.50
N PHE A 176 -23.04 -13.44 6.09
CA PHE A 176 -23.33 -12.90 4.77
C PHE A 176 -24.83 -12.90 4.43
N ARG A 177 -25.70 -12.86 5.44
CA ARG A 177 -27.14 -12.66 5.24
C ARG A 177 -27.43 -11.18 5.13
N PRO A 178 -28.33 -10.75 4.22
CA PRO A 178 -28.73 -9.36 4.11
C PRO A 178 -29.20 -8.80 5.44
N ARG A 179 -28.78 -7.57 5.77
CA ARG A 179 -29.32 -6.86 6.92
C ARG A 179 -30.69 -6.26 6.58
N THR A 180 -31.57 -6.23 7.57
CA THR A 180 -32.93 -5.68 7.48
C THR A 180 -33.07 -4.33 8.19
N THR A 181 -31.95 -3.62 8.41
CA THR A 181 -31.98 -2.30 9.04
C THR A 181 -32.42 -1.24 8.02
N PRO A 182 -33.03 -0.12 8.46
CA PRO A 182 -33.51 0.92 7.56
C PRO A 182 -32.47 1.42 6.55
N GLU A 183 -31.20 1.49 6.95
CA GLU A 183 -30.07 1.97 6.13
C GLU A 183 -29.65 1.01 5.02
N CYS A 184 -30.18 -0.22 5.06
CA CYS A 184 -29.99 -1.26 4.07
C CYS A 184 -31.24 -1.52 3.21
N ASN A 185 -32.33 -0.79 3.45
CA ASN A 185 -33.52 -0.83 2.59
C ASN A 185 -33.17 -0.30 1.20
N GLY A 186 -33.63 -0.99 0.16
CA GLY A 186 -33.32 -0.61 -1.23
C GLY A 186 -31.82 -0.69 -1.57
N PHE A 187 -31.05 -1.49 -0.83
CA PHE A 187 -29.60 -1.60 -1.03
C PHE A 187 -29.24 -1.88 -2.49
N GLN A 188 -28.34 -1.07 -3.04
CA GLN A 188 -27.70 -1.27 -4.33
C GLN A 188 -26.27 -1.73 -4.14
N ALA A 189 -25.79 -2.57 -5.06
CA ALA A 189 -24.40 -3.02 -5.06
C ALA A 189 -23.45 -1.82 -4.99
N VAL A 190 -22.48 -1.85 -4.07
CA VAL A 190 -21.51 -0.76 -3.94
C VAL A 190 -20.62 -0.76 -5.19
N PRO A 191 -20.53 0.35 -5.94
CA PRO A 191 -19.71 0.42 -7.14
C PRO A 191 -18.22 0.39 -6.80
N GLY A 192 -17.36 0.15 -7.79
CA GLY A 192 -15.91 0.14 -7.61
C GLY A 192 -15.19 -0.74 -8.62
N ASP A 193 -14.01 -0.28 -9.03
CA ASP A 193 -13.14 -0.98 -9.99
C ASP A 193 -12.02 -1.76 -9.28
N GLY A 194 -11.95 -1.66 -7.96
CA GLY A 194 -11.00 -2.34 -7.10
C GLY A 194 -11.17 -1.97 -5.64
N PHE A 195 -10.67 -2.82 -4.75
CA PHE A 195 -10.71 -2.64 -3.31
C PHE A 195 -9.31 -2.32 -2.77
N ALA A 196 -9.14 -1.12 -2.25
CA ALA A 196 -7.89 -0.70 -1.63
C ALA A 196 -7.81 -1.16 -0.15
N HIS A 197 -6.61 -1.48 0.32
CA HIS A 197 -6.38 -1.91 1.71
C HIS A 197 -4.92 -1.67 2.15
N HIS A 198 -4.73 -1.31 3.42
CA HIS A 198 -3.43 -1.04 4.04
C HIS A 198 -3.08 -2.15 5.06
N PRO A 199 -2.42 -3.25 4.64
CA PRO A 199 -2.34 -4.47 5.43
C PRO A 199 -1.18 -4.46 6.45
N TYR A 200 -0.96 -3.35 7.17
CA TYR A 200 0.14 -3.20 8.12
C TYR A 200 0.17 -4.31 9.17
N SER A 201 1.37 -4.84 9.42
CA SER A 201 1.60 -5.87 10.46
C SER A 201 1.99 -5.29 11.82
N GLN A 202 1.96 -3.95 12.00
CA GLN A 202 2.31 -3.27 13.26
C GLN A 202 3.68 -3.69 13.82
N ASN A 203 4.70 -3.81 12.96
CA ASN A 203 6.04 -4.32 13.28
C ASN A 203 6.11 -5.76 13.84
N GLU A 204 5.03 -6.54 13.69
CA GLU A 204 5.10 -7.99 13.81
C GLU A 204 5.57 -8.64 12.51
N LYS A 205 6.02 -9.90 12.59
CA LYS A 205 6.49 -10.66 11.43
C LYS A 205 5.44 -10.69 10.31
N PRO A 206 5.83 -10.65 9.03
CA PRO A 206 4.89 -10.71 7.90
C PRO A 206 3.94 -11.92 7.94
N SER A 207 4.39 -13.06 8.47
CA SER A 207 3.59 -14.29 8.63
C SER A 207 2.54 -14.24 9.73
N ARG A 208 2.57 -13.23 10.61
CA ARG A 208 1.70 -13.15 11.77
C ARG A 208 0.25 -12.91 11.31
N ARG A 209 -0.58 -13.94 11.49
CA ARG A 209 -2.02 -13.89 11.20
C ARG A 209 -2.79 -13.31 12.36
N SER A 210 -3.90 -12.65 12.06
CA SER A 210 -4.76 -12.09 13.09
C SER A 210 -5.48 -13.18 13.89
N SER A 211 -5.57 -12.97 15.20
CA SER A 211 -6.22 -13.91 16.13
C SER A 211 -7.73 -13.88 15.92
N PRO A 212 -8.39 -15.00 15.59
CA PRO A 212 -9.83 -15.02 15.42
C PRO A 212 -10.60 -14.72 16.72
N ARG A 213 -9.94 -14.81 17.89
CA ARG A 213 -10.55 -14.55 19.21
C ARG A 213 -10.39 -13.11 19.65
N THR A 214 -9.19 -12.55 19.55
CA THR A 214 -8.83 -11.25 20.14
C THR A 214 -8.70 -10.12 19.12
N GLU A 215 -8.66 -10.46 17.83
CA GLU A 215 -8.43 -9.53 16.72
C GLU A 215 -9.39 -9.86 15.58
N ARG A 216 -10.63 -10.18 15.95
CA ARG A 216 -11.64 -10.68 15.04
C ARG A 216 -11.91 -9.66 13.93
N GLY A 217 -11.60 -10.04 12.70
CA GLY A 217 -11.86 -9.22 11.53
C GLY A 217 -10.73 -8.28 11.15
N ASP A 218 -9.62 -8.27 11.89
CA ASP A 218 -8.36 -7.64 11.47
C ASP A 218 -7.83 -8.32 10.20
N VAL A 219 -7.21 -7.55 9.32
CA VAL A 219 -6.61 -8.01 8.07
C VAL A 219 -5.21 -7.44 7.98
N ARG A 220 -4.21 -8.27 8.35
CA ARG A 220 -2.80 -7.98 8.11
C ARG A 220 -2.35 -8.58 6.78
N ILE A 221 -1.09 -8.36 6.38
CA ILE A 221 -0.54 -8.92 5.14
C ILE A 221 -0.69 -10.45 5.02
N ALA A 222 -0.59 -11.19 6.12
CA ALA A 222 -0.80 -12.64 6.14
C ALA A 222 -2.27 -13.05 5.91
N ASP A 223 -3.21 -12.15 6.18
CA ASP A 223 -4.66 -12.38 6.18
C ASP A 223 -5.31 -11.99 4.85
N LEU A 224 -4.55 -11.49 3.87
CA LEU A 224 -5.04 -11.15 2.52
C LEU A 224 -5.88 -12.25 1.84
N PRO A 225 -5.59 -13.56 1.98
CA PRO A 225 -6.49 -14.59 1.45
C PRO A 225 -7.93 -14.53 2.02
N VAL A 226 -8.07 -14.14 3.29
CA VAL A 226 -9.38 -13.99 3.95
C VAL A 226 -10.14 -12.80 3.38
N LEU A 227 -9.44 -11.68 3.16
CA LEU A 227 -10.02 -10.50 2.49
C LEU A 227 -10.45 -10.85 1.06
N ALA A 228 -9.58 -11.49 0.28
CA ALA A 228 -9.90 -11.90 -1.09
C ALA A 228 -11.14 -12.79 -1.17
N HIS A 229 -11.25 -13.78 -0.26
CA HIS A 229 -12.43 -14.64 -0.19
C HIS A 229 -13.70 -13.86 0.21
N THR A 230 -13.58 -12.94 1.17
CA THR A 230 -14.70 -12.08 1.60
C THR A 230 -15.20 -11.21 0.45
N LEU A 231 -14.30 -10.55 -0.28
CA LEU A 231 -14.65 -9.71 -1.43
C LEU A 231 -15.28 -10.55 -2.54
N ASP A 232 -14.70 -11.70 -2.91
CA ASP A 232 -15.27 -12.58 -3.92
C ASP A 232 -16.69 -13.03 -3.56
N ARG A 233 -16.93 -13.39 -2.29
CA ARG A 233 -18.25 -13.76 -1.80
C ARG A 233 -19.25 -12.61 -1.89
N LEU A 234 -18.87 -11.41 -1.48
CA LEU A 234 -19.75 -10.23 -1.56
C LEU A 234 -20.09 -9.86 -3.00
N VAL A 235 -19.14 -10.00 -3.92
CA VAL A 235 -19.40 -9.80 -5.35
C VAL A 235 -20.34 -10.87 -5.91
N LYS A 236 -20.15 -12.16 -5.55
CA LYS A 236 -21.06 -13.24 -5.95
C LYS A 236 -22.49 -13.05 -5.44
N LEU A 237 -22.64 -12.42 -4.28
CA LEU A 237 -23.95 -12.06 -3.71
C LEU A 237 -24.56 -10.78 -4.32
N GLY A 238 -23.91 -10.17 -5.31
CA GLY A 238 -24.36 -8.90 -5.90
C GLY A 238 -24.27 -7.72 -4.93
N ARG A 239 -23.45 -7.81 -3.88
CA ARG A 239 -23.30 -6.75 -2.88
C ARG A 239 -22.22 -5.73 -3.20
N LEU A 240 -21.21 -6.15 -3.96
CA LEU A 240 -20.15 -5.30 -4.49
C LEU A 240 -20.06 -5.48 -6.01
N ALA A 241 -19.71 -4.42 -6.74
CA ALA A 241 -19.43 -4.51 -8.17
C ALA A 241 -18.26 -5.49 -8.47
N PRO A 242 -18.24 -6.15 -9.65
CA PRO A 242 -17.21 -7.14 -10.01
C PRO A 242 -15.76 -6.68 -9.87
N GLY A 243 -15.48 -5.40 -10.14
CA GLY A 243 -14.15 -4.81 -10.04
C GLY A 243 -13.55 -4.91 -8.64
N ASN A 244 -14.38 -4.91 -7.61
CA ASN A 244 -13.95 -5.01 -6.21
C ASN A 244 -13.28 -6.34 -5.82
N ARG A 245 -13.22 -7.33 -6.72
CA ARG A 245 -12.34 -8.50 -6.55
C ARG A 245 -10.85 -8.15 -6.64
N ALA A 246 -10.49 -7.07 -7.34
CA ALA A 246 -9.13 -6.61 -7.48
C ALA A 246 -8.66 -5.90 -6.21
N ILE A 247 -7.72 -6.48 -5.47
CA ILE A 247 -7.15 -5.87 -4.26
C ILE A 247 -5.96 -4.99 -4.65
N HIS A 248 -5.98 -3.74 -4.19
CA HIS A 248 -4.90 -2.78 -4.35
C HIS A 248 -4.30 -2.47 -2.98
N LEU A 249 -3.03 -2.84 -2.76
CA LEU A 249 -2.36 -2.52 -1.51
C LEU A 249 -1.69 -1.16 -1.67
N THR A 250 -2.40 -0.12 -1.26
CA THR A 250 -2.06 1.30 -1.50
C THR A 250 -1.07 1.85 -0.49
N GLU A 251 -0.90 1.19 0.66
CA GLU A 251 0.14 1.51 1.63
C GLU A 251 0.60 0.25 2.38
N PHE A 252 1.92 0.06 2.47
CA PHE A 252 2.53 -0.91 3.38
C PHE A 252 3.98 -0.53 3.71
N GLY A 253 4.40 -0.82 4.93
CA GLY A 253 5.77 -0.60 5.37
C GLY A 253 6.04 -1.14 6.77
N TYR A 254 7.30 -1.06 7.18
CA TYR A 254 7.81 -1.49 8.48
C TYR A 254 8.61 -0.35 9.10
N GLU A 255 8.31 0.05 10.32
CA GLU A 255 8.92 1.21 10.98
C GLU A 255 10.24 0.81 11.66
N THR A 256 11.30 1.59 11.41
CA THR A 256 12.62 1.33 12.00
C THR A 256 12.88 2.13 13.28
N GLU A 257 12.08 3.16 13.54
CA GLU A 257 12.08 3.89 14.81
C GLU A 257 11.11 3.25 15.81
N ARG A 258 11.35 3.46 17.10
CA ARG A 258 10.50 2.93 18.16
C ARG A 258 9.11 3.56 18.09
N VAL A 259 8.08 2.71 18.05
CA VAL A 259 6.68 3.11 18.19
C VAL A 259 6.12 2.50 19.48
N PRO A 260 5.51 3.30 20.38
CA PRO A 260 4.89 2.77 21.59
C PRO A 260 3.90 1.62 21.29
N GLY A 261 3.95 0.55 22.10
CA GLY A 261 3.07 -0.60 21.94
C GLY A 261 3.40 -1.54 20.78
N ARG A 262 4.51 -1.34 20.06
CA ARG A 262 4.96 -2.22 18.96
C ARG A 262 6.38 -2.75 19.18
N PRO A 263 6.73 -3.93 18.64
CA PRO A 263 8.11 -4.38 18.62
C PRO A 263 9.02 -3.42 17.85
N THR A 264 10.23 -3.17 18.39
CA THR A 264 11.29 -2.49 17.65
C THR A 264 11.96 -3.48 16.69
N ILE A 265 12.24 -3.02 15.47
CA ILE A 265 12.94 -3.82 14.46
C ILE A 265 14.13 -3.06 13.88
N SER A 266 15.18 -3.80 13.53
CA SER A 266 16.36 -3.21 12.86
C SER A 266 16.06 -2.90 11.38
N GLN A 267 16.84 -2.01 10.76
CA GLN A 267 16.79 -1.81 9.30
C GLN A 267 17.03 -3.10 8.50
N ALA A 268 17.89 -4.00 9.00
CA ALA A 268 18.12 -5.30 8.37
C ALA A 268 16.90 -6.23 8.48
N THR A 269 16.08 -6.07 9.53
CA THR A 269 14.80 -6.78 9.66
C THR A 269 13.76 -6.19 8.72
N GLN A 270 13.60 -4.85 8.71
CA GLN A 270 12.75 -4.13 7.77
C GLN A 270 13.00 -4.57 6.32
N ALA A 271 14.26 -4.52 5.88
CA ALA A 271 14.66 -4.90 4.52
C ALA A 271 14.28 -6.34 4.15
N ARG A 272 14.41 -7.31 5.08
CA ARG A 272 14.04 -8.71 4.84
C ARG A 272 12.53 -8.91 4.84
N TRP A 273 11.83 -8.21 5.72
CA TRP A 273 10.39 -8.38 5.90
C TRP A 273 9.58 -7.72 4.80
N LEU A 274 10.07 -6.65 4.16
CA LEU A 274 9.43 -6.08 2.99
C LEU A 274 9.33 -7.10 1.84
N THR A 275 10.42 -7.76 1.44
CA THR A 275 10.35 -8.79 0.39
C THR A 275 9.51 -10.00 0.80
N TRP A 276 9.49 -10.35 2.10
CA TRP A 276 8.61 -11.40 2.60
C TRP A 276 7.13 -11.01 2.50
N ALA A 277 6.77 -9.77 2.84
CA ALA A 277 5.42 -9.25 2.68
C ALA A 277 4.97 -9.24 1.21
N GLU A 278 5.85 -8.83 0.29
CA GLU A 278 5.59 -8.91 -1.16
C GLU A 278 5.35 -10.34 -1.62
N TYR A 279 6.14 -11.30 -1.12
CA TYR A 279 5.91 -12.72 -1.40
C TYR A 279 4.53 -13.18 -0.92
N LEU A 280 4.06 -12.74 0.25
CA LEU A 280 2.72 -13.09 0.74
C LEU A 280 1.62 -12.46 -0.12
N ALA A 281 1.81 -11.20 -0.55
CA ALA A 281 0.88 -10.51 -1.44
C ALA A 281 0.80 -11.18 -2.83
N ASP A 282 1.93 -11.49 -3.45
CA ASP A 282 2.01 -12.17 -4.76
C ASP A 282 1.36 -13.57 -4.77
N ARG A 283 1.21 -14.19 -3.59
CA ARG A 283 0.53 -15.48 -3.42
C ARG A 283 -0.99 -15.38 -3.44
N VAL A 284 -1.55 -14.17 -3.46
CA VAL A 284 -2.98 -13.90 -3.51
C VAL A 284 -3.33 -13.35 -4.89
N PRO A 285 -3.91 -14.16 -5.81
CA PRO A 285 -4.16 -13.75 -7.21
C PRO A 285 -5.04 -12.51 -7.37
N ALA A 286 -5.83 -12.18 -6.35
CA ALA A 286 -6.65 -10.98 -6.31
C ALA A 286 -5.83 -9.69 -6.17
N VAL A 287 -4.61 -9.74 -5.62
CA VAL A 287 -3.76 -8.57 -5.44
C VAL A 287 -3.22 -8.10 -6.79
N ARG A 288 -3.47 -6.83 -7.12
CA ARG A 288 -3.08 -6.18 -8.39
C ARG A 288 -1.95 -5.19 -8.22
N SER A 289 -1.84 -4.55 -7.06
CA SER A 289 -0.75 -3.60 -6.77
C SER A 289 -0.27 -3.72 -5.33
N PHE A 290 0.99 -3.33 -5.13
CA PHE A 290 1.65 -3.21 -3.83
C PHE A 290 2.47 -1.93 -3.81
N ALA A 291 2.09 -0.98 -2.96
CA ALA A 291 2.76 0.29 -2.77
C ALA A 291 3.56 0.28 -1.47
N GLN A 292 4.86 0.54 -1.60
CA GLN A 292 5.73 0.84 -0.47
C GLN A 292 5.42 2.25 0.02
N PHE A 293 5.04 2.36 1.29
CA PHE A 293 4.82 3.62 1.97
C PHE A 293 5.81 3.68 3.13
N LEU A 294 6.86 4.48 3.13
CA LEU A 294 7.18 5.64 2.30
C LEU A 294 8.38 5.40 1.38
N LEU A 295 8.69 6.37 0.53
CA LEU A 295 10.00 6.47 -0.10
C LEU A 295 11.05 6.97 0.90
N ARG A 296 10.75 8.10 1.54
CA ARG A 296 11.56 8.76 2.57
C ARG A 296 10.82 8.80 3.88
N ASP A 297 11.52 8.56 4.99
CA ASP A 297 10.91 8.73 6.31
C ASP A 297 10.38 10.14 6.52
N GLN A 298 9.24 10.23 7.19
CA GLN A 298 8.73 11.47 7.74
C GLN A 298 9.38 11.72 9.10
N ALA A 299 10.16 12.80 9.20
CA ALA A 299 10.72 13.27 10.46
C ALA A 299 9.63 13.78 11.40
N LYS A 300 9.94 13.83 12.70
CA LYS A 300 9.09 14.50 13.69
C LYS A 300 8.94 15.97 13.33
N ALA A 301 7.71 16.45 13.29
CA ALA A 301 7.42 17.87 13.21
C ALA A 301 7.93 18.59 14.49
N PRO A 302 8.31 19.88 14.40
CA PRO A 302 8.74 20.65 15.56
C PRO A 302 7.60 20.89 16.57
N GLN A 303 6.36 20.80 16.12
CA GLN A 303 5.16 20.98 16.92
C GLN A 303 4.23 19.78 16.77
N ARG A 304 3.35 19.57 17.75
CA ARG A 304 2.34 18.52 17.71
C ARG A 304 1.39 18.76 16.54
N VAL A 305 1.22 17.76 15.69
CA VAL A 305 0.33 17.80 14.51
C VAL A 305 -0.76 16.73 14.56
N SER A 306 -0.78 15.93 15.62
CA SER A 306 -1.77 14.87 15.81
C SER A 306 -2.10 14.64 17.29
N ASP A 307 -3.34 14.21 17.52
CA ASP A 307 -3.88 13.62 18.74
C ASP A 307 -3.40 12.18 18.98
N SER A 308 -2.68 11.57 18.03
CA SER A 308 -2.09 10.25 18.19
C SER A 308 -1.13 10.21 19.38
N THR A 309 -1.39 9.31 20.33
CA THR A 309 -0.49 9.06 21.46
C THR A 309 0.82 8.41 21.03
N SER A 310 0.81 7.68 19.91
CA SER A 310 1.98 6.99 19.37
C SER A 310 2.81 7.84 18.42
N ARG A 311 2.19 8.84 17.77
CA ARG A 311 2.83 9.73 16.77
C ARG A 311 2.33 11.17 16.89
N PRO A 312 2.54 11.82 18.04
CA PRO A 312 2.05 13.17 18.27
C PRO A 312 2.67 14.21 17.33
N PHE A 313 3.85 13.93 16.77
CA PHE A 313 4.60 14.81 15.87
C PHE A 313 4.57 14.32 14.40
N GLY A 314 3.66 13.40 14.07
CA GLY A 314 3.43 12.95 12.68
C GLY A 314 4.55 12.10 12.07
N GLU A 315 5.51 11.64 12.87
CA GLU A 315 6.64 10.86 12.38
C GLU A 315 6.24 9.49 11.85
N PHE A 316 6.89 9.04 10.77
CA PHE A 316 6.62 7.74 10.16
C PHE A 316 7.88 7.20 9.48
N SER A 317 8.44 6.12 10.04
CA SER A 317 9.80 5.66 9.72
C SER A 317 9.85 4.40 8.84
N THR A 318 8.90 4.29 7.91
CA THR A 318 8.79 3.14 6.99
C THR A 318 9.56 3.31 5.69
N GLY A 319 10.16 4.47 5.47
CA GLY A 319 10.87 4.85 4.25
C GLY A 319 11.95 3.87 3.84
N LEU A 320 12.22 3.84 2.54
CA LEU A 320 13.43 3.24 1.97
C LEU A 320 14.66 4.12 2.25
N LEU A 321 14.45 5.43 2.42
CA LEU A 321 15.43 6.40 2.90
C LEU A 321 15.08 6.88 4.31
N ARG A 322 16.11 7.37 5.02
CA ARG A 322 15.91 8.23 6.20
C ARG A 322 15.42 9.61 5.78
N SER A 323 14.95 10.39 6.74
CA SER A 323 14.42 11.74 6.50
C SER A 323 15.46 12.69 5.87
N ASP A 324 16.73 12.51 6.21
CA ASP A 324 17.87 13.24 5.62
C ASP A 324 18.21 12.82 4.17
N GLY A 325 17.53 11.82 3.62
CA GLY A 325 17.74 11.31 2.27
C GLY A 325 18.78 10.19 2.17
N SER A 326 19.45 9.84 3.26
CA SER A 326 20.40 8.72 3.26
C SER A 326 19.68 7.38 3.09
N GLU A 327 20.26 6.48 2.29
CA GLU A 327 19.72 5.14 2.07
C GLU A 327 19.61 4.33 3.36
N LYS A 328 18.48 3.68 3.57
CA LYS A 328 18.40 2.52 4.47
C LYS A 328 18.81 1.25 3.74
N ILE A 329 19.08 0.18 4.51
CA ILE A 329 19.29 -1.18 3.97
C ILE A 329 18.09 -1.62 3.10
N ALA A 330 16.89 -1.13 3.43
CA ALA A 330 15.67 -1.40 2.67
C ALA A 330 15.73 -0.90 1.22
N ALA A 331 16.32 0.28 0.92
CA ALA A 331 16.43 0.78 -0.45
C ALA A 331 17.07 -0.23 -1.40
N ARG A 332 18.22 -0.80 -0.99
CA ARG A 332 18.96 -1.80 -1.79
C ARG A 332 18.21 -3.12 -1.93
N THR A 333 17.49 -3.53 -0.89
CA THR A 333 16.72 -4.78 -0.92
C THR A 333 15.41 -4.62 -1.68
N PHE A 334 14.85 -3.42 -1.73
CA PHE A 334 13.67 -3.11 -2.53
C PHE A 334 13.97 -3.18 -4.03
N GLN A 335 15.18 -2.77 -4.44
CA GLN A 335 15.65 -2.89 -5.83
C GLN A 335 15.77 -4.37 -6.29
N ALA A 336 16.32 -5.24 -5.44
CA ALA A 336 16.42 -6.67 -5.72
C ALA A 336 16.37 -7.49 -4.43
N GLY A 337 15.16 -7.91 -4.08
CA GLY A 337 14.85 -8.60 -2.83
C GLY A 337 14.93 -10.10 -2.95
N LEU A 338 15.28 -10.78 -1.86
CA LEU A 338 15.18 -12.24 -1.74
C LEU A 338 14.47 -12.63 -0.46
N PHE A 339 13.44 -13.44 -0.59
CA PHE A 339 12.82 -14.17 0.51
C PHE A 339 13.18 -15.66 0.40
N ALA A 340 13.41 -16.31 1.55
CA ALA A 340 13.71 -17.73 1.60
C ALA A 340 12.81 -18.42 2.64
N GLU A 341 12.21 -19.54 2.24
CA GLU A 341 11.31 -20.33 3.08
C GLU A 341 11.71 -21.80 3.04
N ARG A 342 11.92 -22.41 4.21
CA ARG A 342 12.09 -23.86 4.34
C ARG A 342 10.75 -24.54 4.11
N ARG A 343 10.71 -25.44 3.14
CA ARG A 343 9.56 -26.27 2.78
C ARG A 343 9.76 -27.71 3.27
N ARG A 344 8.67 -28.49 3.23
CA ARG A 344 8.70 -29.94 3.46
C ARG A 344 9.64 -30.64 2.47
N GLY A 345 10.04 -31.88 2.78
CA GLY A 345 10.93 -32.67 1.92
C GLY A 345 12.37 -32.15 1.83
N GLY A 346 12.83 -31.39 2.82
CA GLY A 346 14.21 -30.89 2.86
C GLY A 346 14.52 -29.89 1.75
N ARG A 347 13.56 -29.03 1.38
CA ARG A 347 13.70 -28.03 0.31
C ARG A 347 13.66 -26.60 0.87
N THR A 348 14.28 -25.67 0.17
CA THR A 348 14.16 -24.23 0.42
C THR A 348 13.60 -23.57 -0.83
N LEU A 349 12.44 -22.92 -0.69
CA LEU A 349 11.91 -21.99 -1.68
C LEU A 349 12.66 -20.66 -1.56
N LEU A 350 13.02 -20.11 -2.71
CA LEU A 350 13.62 -18.80 -2.86
C LEU A 350 12.71 -17.99 -3.78
N TYR A 351 12.20 -16.87 -3.28
CA TYR A 351 11.41 -15.91 -4.03
C TYR A 351 12.23 -14.64 -4.22
N GLY A 352 12.39 -14.19 -5.46
CA GLY A 352 13.04 -12.93 -5.79
C GLY A 352 12.06 -11.92 -6.36
N ARG A 353 12.20 -10.65 -5.96
CA ARG A 353 11.49 -9.49 -6.52
C ARG A 353 12.51 -8.55 -7.13
N LEU A 354 12.38 -8.21 -8.42
CA LEU A 354 13.34 -7.41 -9.15
C LEU A 354 12.71 -6.07 -9.57
N ARG A 355 13.50 -5.00 -9.42
CA ARG A 355 13.24 -3.63 -9.90
C ARG A 355 14.54 -3.08 -10.49
N LEU A 356 15.05 -3.76 -11.51
CA LEU A 356 16.33 -3.49 -12.19
C LEU A 356 16.13 -2.86 -13.58
N GLY A 357 14.96 -2.26 -13.80
CA GLY A 357 14.52 -1.78 -15.11
C GLY A 357 14.09 -2.90 -16.07
N PRO A 358 13.53 -2.55 -17.24
CA PRO A 358 13.09 -3.50 -18.25
C PRO A 358 14.23 -4.36 -18.83
N GLY A 359 13.85 -5.48 -19.43
CA GLY A 359 14.73 -6.36 -20.18
C GLY A 359 15.34 -7.48 -19.34
N VAL A 360 15.80 -8.52 -20.01
CA VAL A 360 16.32 -9.74 -19.36
C VAL A 360 17.61 -9.44 -18.59
N LYS A 361 17.61 -9.72 -17.29
CA LYS A 361 18.77 -9.65 -16.40
C LYS A 361 19.24 -11.06 -16.01
N THR A 362 20.54 -11.20 -15.78
CA THR A 362 21.12 -12.45 -15.23
C THR A 362 21.35 -12.32 -13.73
N ILE A 363 20.47 -12.92 -12.96
CA ILE A 363 20.52 -12.99 -11.49
C ILE A 363 21.21 -14.29 -11.09
N VAL A 364 22.16 -14.21 -10.16
CA VAL A 364 22.85 -15.39 -9.63
C VAL A 364 22.48 -15.53 -8.17
N VAL A 365 21.89 -16.68 -7.83
CA VAL A 365 21.56 -17.04 -6.46
C VAL A 365 22.75 -17.77 -5.86
N GLN A 366 23.21 -17.27 -4.72
CA GLN A 366 24.33 -17.84 -3.99
C GLN A 366 23.86 -18.37 -2.62
N ARG A 367 24.52 -19.42 -2.14
CA ARG A 367 24.33 -20.01 -0.82
C ARG A 367 25.64 -20.02 -0.06
N ARG A 368 25.58 -19.76 1.24
CA ARG A 368 26.67 -19.98 2.20
C ARG A 368 26.16 -20.83 3.35
N VAL A 369 26.93 -21.83 3.78
CA VAL A 369 26.64 -22.66 4.95
C VAL A 369 27.69 -22.37 6.01
N GLY A 370 27.29 -21.90 7.19
CA GLY A 370 28.23 -21.51 8.24
C GLY A 370 29.25 -20.46 7.76
N ARG A 371 30.55 -20.74 7.97
CA ARG A 371 31.68 -19.88 7.59
C ARG A 371 32.24 -20.16 6.19
N GLN A 372 31.63 -21.06 5.42
CA GLN A 372 32.10 -21.42 4.07
C GLN A 372 32.04 -20.24 3.09
N ALA A 373 32.74 -20.35 1.96
CA ALA A 373 32.62 -19.41 0.86
C ALA A 373 31.20 -19.43 0.23
N TRP A 374 30.78 -18.30 -0.35
CA TRP A 374 29.55 -18.22 -1.13
C TRP A 374 29.66 -19.05 -2.41
N ARG A 375 28.77 -20.03 -2.58
CA ARG A 375 28.70 -20.86 -3.79
C ARG A 375 27.45 -20.54 -4.60
N ARG A 376 27.58 -20.50 -5.92
CA ARG A 376 26.43 -20.39 -6.83
C ARG A 376 25.55 -21.64 -6.70
N VAL A 377 24.25 -21.44 -6.52
CA VAL A 377 23.26 -22.53 -6.46
C VAL A 377 22.22 -22.43 -7.58
N ALA A 378 22.04 -21.25 -8.18
CA ALA A 378 21.23 -21.09 -9.38
C ALA A 378 21.68 -19.87 -10.19
N ARG A 379 21.38 -19.90 -11.49
CA ARG A 379 21.38 -18.74 -12.39
C ARG A 379 19.96 -18.57 -12.91
N VAL A 380 19.42 -17.37 -12.85
CA VAL A 380 18.07 -17.02 -13.27
C VAL A 380 18.18 -15.93 -14.33
N ARG A 381 17.56 -16.17 -15.49
CA ARG A 381 17.30 -15.14 -16.50
C ARG A 381 15.84 -14.73 -16.34
N ALA A 382 15.59 -13.46 -16.03
CA ALA A 382 14.25 -12.92 -15.84
C ALA A 382 14.24 -11.45 -16.26
N ASP A 383 13.09 -10.91 -16.65
CA ASP A 383 12.94 -9.47 -16.83
C ASP A 383 13.32 -8.74 -15.53
N GLY A 384 13.97 -7.59 -15.62
CA GLY A 384 14.41 -6.85 -14.45
C GLY A 384 13.28 -6.28 -13.61
N ARG A 385 12.02 -6.33 -14.05
CA ARG A 385 10.82 -5.97 -13.27
C ARG A 385 10.05 -7.19 -12.75
N ALA A 386 10.55 -8.40 -13.02
CA ALA A 386 9.83 -9.63 -12.71
C ALA A 386 10.01 -10.09 -11.27
N THR A 387 9.16 -11.02 -10.89
CA THR A 387 9.40 -11.92 -9.76
C THR A 387 9.89 -13.26 -10.28
N PHE A 388 10.55 -14.03 -9.43
CA PHE A 388 10.89 -15.41 -9.76
C PHE A 388 10.84 -16.30 -8.53
N THR A 389 10.63 -17.59 -8.75
CA THR A 389 10.79 -18.61 -7.72
C THR A 389 11.80 -19.67 -8.14
N ARG A 390 12.58 -20.13 -7.17
CA ARG A 390 13.49 -21.27 -7.32
C ARG A 390 13.44 -22.13 -6.08
N THR A 391 13.57 -23.44 -6.26
CA THR A 391 13.64 -24.36 -5.13
C THR A 391 14.96 -25.10 -5.15
N VAL A 392 15.65 -25.09 -4.02
CA VAL A 392 16.95 -25.76 -3.84
C VAL A 392 16.87 -26.75 -2.68
N ARG A 393 17.81 -27.70 -2.63
CA ARG A 393 17.96 -28.58 -1.46
C ARG A 393 18.32 -27.73 -0.23
N HIS A 394 17.56 -27.90 0.84
CA HIS A 394 17.83 -27.27 2.14
C HIS A 394 19.15 -27.79 2.71
N ARG A 395 19.91 -26.91 3.36
CA ARG A 395 21.19 -27.24 4.00
C ARG A 395 21.26 -26.45 5.30
N GLY A 396 21.17 -27.12 6.46
CA GLY A 396 21.25 -26.58 7.82
C GLY A 396 21.23 -25.04 7.97
N ALA A 397 22.31 -24.46 8.48
CA ALA A 397 22.49 -23.03 8.68
C ALA A 397 22.77 -22.24 7.37
N ALA A 398 22.14 -22.61 6.25
CA ALA A 398 22.32 -21.93 4.99
C ALA A 398 21.74 -20.52 5.02
N ARG A 399 22.50 -19.58 4.45
CA ARG A 399 22.03 -18.25 4.05
C ARG A 399 22.07 -18.14 2.54
N TYR A 400 21.15 -17.36 1.98
CA TYR A 400 21.03 -17.14 0.55
C TYR A 400 21.13 -15.65 0.24
N ARG A 401 21.71 -15.31 -0.91
CA ARG A 401 21.70 -13.94 -1.43
C ARG A 401 21.60 -13.94 -2.94
N LEU A 402 21.15 -12.82 -3.50
CA LEU A 402 21.26 -12.55 -4.92
C LEU A 402 22.55 -11.81 -5.22
N THR A 403 23.08 -12.03 -6.41
CA THR A 403 23.91 -11.03 -7.07
C THR A 403 23.26 -10.71 -8.41
N TYR A 404 23.31 -9.45 -8.81
CA TYR A 404 22.60 -8.93 -9.97
C TYR A 404 23.45 -7.85 -10.67
N PRO A 405 23.16 -7.51 -11.94
CA PRO A 405 23.81 -6.38 -12.60
C PRO A 405 23.52 -5.11 -11.80
N GLY A 406 24.57 -4.44 -11.33
CA GLY A 406 24.49 -3.12 -10.69
C GLY A 406 24.92 -2.02 -11.65
N ALA A 407 25.16 -0.82 -11.12
CA ALA A 407 25.63 0.31 -11.90
C ALA A 407 27.02 0.06 -12.53
N ARG A 408 27.25 0.66 -13.72
CA ARG A 408 28.55 0.69 -14.42
C ARG A 408 29.19 -0.69 -14.63
N GLY A 409 28.38 -1.71 -14.93
CA GLY A 409 28.84 -3.06 -15.24
C GLY A 409 29.31 -3.91 -14.04
N ARG A 410 29.35 -3.36 -12.82
CA ARG A 410 29.68 -4.13 -11.61
C ARG A 410 28.49 -4.96 -11.14
N ARG A 411 28.73 -6.13 -10.55
CA ARG A 411 27.66 -6.90 -9.89
C ARG A 411 27.43 -6.37 -8.48
N ALA A 412 26.17 -6.11 -8.13
CA ALA A 412 25.77 -5.85 -6.76
C ALA A 412 25.37 -7.15 -6.06
N ALA A 413 25.44 -7.16 -4.72
CA ALA A 413 25.03 -8.28 -3.88
C ALA A 413 23.90 -7.83 -2.95
N GLY A 414 22.80 -8.60 -2.94
CA GLY A 414 21.67 -8.36 -2.05
C GLY A 414 21.94 -8.77 -0.61
N LEU A 415 21.11 -8.29 0.31
CA LEU A 415 21.17 -8.64 1.72
C LEU A 415 20.97 -10.16 1.91
N PRO A 416 21.87 -10.86 2.61
CA PRO A 416 21.68 -12.29 2.85
C PRO A 416 20.50 -12.60 3.77
N VAL A 417 19.71 -13.60 3.39
CA VAL A 417 18.55 -14.10 4.11
C VAL A 417 18.73 -15.52 4.61
N THR A 418 18.14 -15.80 5.77
CA THR A 418 18.05 -17.15 6.33
C THR A 418 16.65 -17.69 6.03
N PRO A 419 16.50 -18.96 5.59
CA PRO A 419 15.18 -19.53 5.37
C PRO A 419 14.33 -19.51 6.64
N VAL A 420 13.14 -18.90 6.56
CA VAL A 420 12.13 -19.01 7.63
C VAL A 420 11.40 -20.34 7.53
N LEU A 421 10.79 -20.81 8.61
CA LEU A 421 10.00 -22.04 8.58
C LEU A 421 8.66 -21.79 7.89
N ALA A 422 8.23 -22.71 7.03
CA ALA A 422 6.91 -22.64 6.42
C ALA A 422 5.81 -22.52 7.50
N GLY A 423 4.94 -21.52 7.34
CA GLY A 423 3.84 -21.27 8.27
C GLY A 423 4.23 -20.63 9.61
N ARG A 424 5.47 -20.14 9.78
CA ARG A 424 5.91 -19.39 10.97
C ARG A 424 6.44 -18.01 10.62
#